data_AF-A0AA42GZM1-F1
#
_entry.id   AF-A0AA42GZM1-F1
#
_cell.length_a   1.000
_cell.length_b   1.000
_cell.length_c   1.000
_cell.angle_alpha   90.00
_cell.angle_beta   90.00
_cell.angle_gamma   90.00
#
_symmetry.space_group_name_H-M   'P 1'
#
loop_
_entity.id
_entity.type
_entity.pdbx_description
1 polymer ?
#
loop_
_entity_poly.entity_id
_entity_poly.type
_entity_poly.pdbx_seq_one_letter_code
_entity_poly.pdbx_strand_id
1 'polypeptide(L)'
;MFTPARYVIVDDNADELKQLADCMQKIGAPCLPLRYDQAEGIETRHLGGVRLLFLDLHLTTGAQSGSIAQTAGLIVAMLEEGIVATAGPYVIILWTKHQEQRAAFEAYVMENLDPLKRPLAILSLDKNNYLAGDAGEKLTTDVGQIIETDPRLRAMLDWEREVLKAAGATLAEIGSLVAKEDRTAARFSERLDEILSLLAFEAVGSANAKADPYSAVNAALMPILSDRIANQRVDPKSSAIWKAAVTKVEDLSQPSPAEAAKLNSMLHIAKASSEALRSDAWGAVTLLPEAELADAPMMKRFDLPAKPMLSGTFCLTEKGERSASRLCLLRIGASCDYAQSRKGPVPFVLGAIVPAEAKRREGLPKAEIVTPPLMIDGFDGPVRIIFNTHLQISMVPAEFAAWPALCRLREPLLMQITTHGARHTTRPAIISFGSHGA
;
A
#
# COMPACT_ATOMS: atom_id res chain seq x y z
N MET A 1 -10.42 -1.50 18.34
CA MET A 1 -10.01 -0.12 18.02
C MET A 1 -8.50 0.13 18.22
N PHE A 2 -7.73 -0.78 18.84
CA PHE A 2 -6.31 -0.57 19.10
C PHE A 2 -5.43 -0.95 17.90
N THR A 3 -4.37 -0.19 17.67
CA THR A 3 -3.34 -0.51 16.67
C THR A 3 -2.55 -1.74 17.13
N PRO A 4 -2.26 -2.70 16.23
CA PRO A 4 -1.38 -3.83 16.55
C PRO A 4 -0.03 -3.37 17.10
N ALA A 5 0.52 -4.11 18.06
CA ALA A 5 1.81 -3.79 18.67
C ALA A 5 2.96 -3.89 17.64
N ARG A 6 3.85 -2.89 17.65
CA ARG A 6 5.06 -2.86 16.81
C ARG A 6 6.26 -3.52 17.49
N TYR A 7 6.28 -3.49 18.81
CA TYR A 7 7.30 -4.14 19.63
C TYR A 7 6.61 -5.21 20.48
N VAL A 8 7.03 -6.46 20.33
CA VAL A 8 6.48 -7.59 21.06
C VAL A 8 7.61 -8.30 21.77
N ILE A 9 7.38 -8.71 23.01
CA ILE A 9 8.33 -9.50 23.80
C ILE A 9 7.67 -10.83 24.13
N VAL A 10 8.35 -11.94 23.82
CA VAL A 10 7.90 -13.29 24.15
C VAL A 10 8.95 -13.95 25.02
N ASP A 11 8.57 -14.33 26.23
CA ASP A 11 9.42 -15.02 27.21
C ASP A 11 8.51 -15.86 28.12
N ASP A 12 8.96 -17.02 28.58
CA ASP A 12 8.19 -17.89 29.49
C ASP A 12 8.33 -17.43 30.97
N ASN A 13 9.45 -16.77 31.28
CA ASN A 13 9.77 -16.25 32.59
C ASN A 13 9.15 -14.85 32.80
N ALA A 14 8.24 -14.75 33.78
CA ALA A 14 7.53 -13.51 34.07
C ALA A 14 8.44 -12.36 34.53
N ASP A 15 9.53 -12.65 35.24
CA ASP A 15 10.47 -11.63 35.73
C ASP A 15 11.34 -11.10 34.59
N GLU A 16 11.84 -11.97 33.72
CA GLU A 16 12.64 -11.58 32.55
C GLU A 16 11.78 -10.82 31.53
N LEU A 17 10.54 -11.26 31.31
CA LEU A 17 9.54 -10.56 30.50
C LEU A 17 9.29 -9.15 31.02
N LYS A 18 9.08 -9.01 32.34
CA LYS A 18 8.85 -7.73 33.00
C LYS A 18 10.08 -6.83 32.91
N GLN A 19 11.26 -7.37 33.16
CA GLN A 19 12.51 -6.62 33.09
C GLN A 19 12.70 -5.96 31.72
N LEU A 20 12.50 -6.72 30.64
CA LEU A 20 12.64 -6.17 29.29
C LEU A 20 11.52 -5.17 28.97
N ALA A 21 10.29 -5.44 29.39
CA ALA A 21 9.18 -4.50 29.25
C ALA A 21 9.43 -3.17 29.99
N ASP A 22 9.94 -3.22 31.22
CA ASP A 22 10.29 -2.04 32.01
C ASP A 22 11.44 -1.24 31.35
N CYS A 23 12.41 -1.92 30.73
CA CYS A 23 13.45 -1.26 29.95
C CYS A 23 12.89 -0.51 28.73
N MET A 24 11.97 -1.14 27.99
CA MET A 24 11.29 -0.52 26.84
C MET A 24 10.42 0.68 27.27
N GLN A 25 9.75 0.58 28.42
CA GLN A 25 8.94 1.67 28.98
C GLN A 25 9.80 2.88 29.36
N LYS A 26 10.96 2.67 30.00
CA LYS A 26 11.89 3.75 30.38
C LYS A 26 12.30 4.63 29.19
N ILE A 27 12.31 4.06 27.99
CA ILE A 27 12.79 4.72 26.77
C ILE A 27 11.61 5.25 25.92
N GLY A 28 10.39 5.14 26.44
CA GLY A 28 9.17 5.60 25.77
C GLY A 28 8.72 4.72 24.61
N ALA A 29 9.20 3.47 24.52
CA ALA A 29 8.85 2.53 23.45
C ALA A 29 7.69 1.62 23.92
N PRO A 30 6.46 1.80 23.41
CA PRO A 30 5.34 0.95 23.81
C PRO A 30 5.53 -0.47 23.26
N CYS A 31 5.56 -1.46 24.14
CA CYS A 31 5.69 -2.87 23.80
C CYS A 31 4.56 -3.72 24.37
N LEU A 32 4.29 -4.86 23.74
CA LEU A 32 3.37 -5.88 24.22
C LEU A 32 4.15 -7.09 24.75
N PRO A 33 4.21 -7.29 26.09
CA PRO A 33 4.76 -8.50 26.67
C PRO A 33 3.73 -9.65 26.56
N LEU A 34 4.15 -10.79 26.02
CA LEU A 34 3.38 -12.01 25.91
C LEU A 34 4.13 -13.11 26.65
N ARG A 35 3.57 -13.58 27.75
CA ARG A 35 4.15 -14.71 28.48
C ARG A 35 3.84 -15.99 27.73
N TYR A 36 4.87 -16.75 27.40
CA TYR A 36 4.70 -18.06 26.79
C TYR A 36 4.28 -19.09 27.83
N ASP A 37 3.17 -19.79 27.58
CA ASP A 37 2.71 -20.93 28.37
C ASP A 37 2.98 -22.25 27.64
N GLN A 38 3.43 -23.28 28.35
CA GLN A 38 3.78 -24.56 27.69
C GLN A 38 2.56 -25.32 27.16
N ALA A 39 1.39 -25.16 27.79
CA ALA A 39 0.17 -25.85 27.41
C ALA A 39 -0.63 -25.05 26.36
N GLU A 40 -0.69 -23.72 26.53
CA GLU A 40 -1.53 -22.84 25.72
C GLU A 40 -0.76 -22.00 24.70
N GLY A 41 0.56 -21.88 24.82
CA GLY A 41 1.39 -21.04 23.97
C GLY A 41 1.18 -19.55 24.23
N ILE A 42 1.04 -18.76 23.15
CA ILE A 42 0.66 -17.35 23.19
C ILE A 42 -0.50 -17.08 22.24
N GLU A 43 -1.20 -15.96 22.43
CA GLU A 43 -2.13 -15.45 21.41
C GLU A 43 -1.38 -14.88 20.19
N THR A 44 -1.10 -15.74 19.21
CA THR A 44 -0.32 -15.46 17.99
C THR A 44 -0.86 -14.31 17.14
N ARG A 45 -2.17 -14.01 17.21
CA ARG A 45 -2.81 -12.86 16.54
C ARG A 45 -2.15 -11.51 16.81
N HIS A 46 -1.45 -11.39 17.94
CA HIS A 46 -0.75 -10.15 18.32
C HIS A 46 0.56 -9.93 17.55
N LEU A 47 1.03 -10.91 16.79
CA LEU A 47 2.27 -10.83 16.00
C LEU A 47 2.07 -10.18 14.62
N GLY A 48 0.82 -10.05 14.14
CA GLY A 48 0.55 -9.60 12.76
C GLY A 48 1.01 -8.18 12.40
N GLY A 49 1.34 -7.35 13.40
CA GLY A 49 1.83 -5.98 13.22
C GLY A 49 3.28 -5.75 13.60
N VAL A 50 4.02 -6.79 14.01
CA VAL A 50 5.33 -6.63 14.65
C VAL A 50 6.39 -6.03 13.73
N ARG A 51 7.34 -5.29 14.32
CA ARG A 51 8.55 -4.76 13.69
C ARG A 51 9.79 -5.25 14.39
N LEU A 52 9.78 -5.27 15.72
CA LEU A 52 10.80 -5.90 16.55
C LEU A 52 10.13 -6.93 17.45
N LEU A 53 10.51 -8.20 17.27
CA LEU A 53 10.10 -9.30 18.10
C LEU A 53 11.27 -9.71 19.00
N PHE A 54 11.20 -9.36 20.28
CA PHE A 54 12.11 -9.88 21.28
C PHE A 54 11.63 -11.26 21.70
N LEU A 55 12.52 -12.25 21.63
CA LEU A 55 12.13 -13.64 21.80
C LEU A 55 13.15 -14.38 22.64
N ASP A 56 12.72 -14.98 23.74
CA ASP A 56 13.56 -15.94 24.44
C ASP A 56 13.75 -17.19 23.60
N LEU A 57 14.99 -17.65 23.54
CA LEU A 57 15.31 -18.85 22.77
C LEU A 57 14.67 -20.07 23.44
N HIS A 58 14.65 -20.19 24.76
CA HIS A 58 14.29 -21.41 25.49
C HIS A 58 12.92 -21.33 26.17
N LEU A 59 11.85 -21.15 25.39
CA LEU A 59 10.46 -20.98 25.88
C LEU A 59 9.86 -22.18 26.66
N THR A 60 10.60 -23.27 26.86
CA THR A 60 10.13 -24.42 27.65
C THR A 60 11.15 -24.81 28.73
N THR A 61 10.89 -24.40 29.97
CA THR A 61 11.58 -24.93 31.16
C THR A 61 11.43 -26.45 31.26
N GLY A 62 12.54 -27.18 31.14
CA GLY A 62 12.60 -28.64 31.35
C GLY A 62 13.24 -29.43 30.21
N ALA A 63 13.42 -28.82 29.03
CA ALA A 63 14.27 -29.38 27.98
C ALA A 63 15.75 -29.19 28.33
N GLN A 64 16.20 -29.75 29.46
CA GLN A 64 17.63 -30.00 29.63
C GLN A 64 18.06 -30.87 28.45
N SER A 65 18.93 -30.36 27.58
CA SER A 65 19.47 -31.04 26.38
C SER A 65 18.52 -31.27 25.19
N GLY A 66 17.54 -30.39 24.94
CA GLY A 66 16.87 -30.35 23.63
C GLY A 66 17.83 -29.87 22.54
N SER A 67 17.78 -30.45 21.34
CA SER A 67 18.56 -29.94 20.20
C SER A 67 18.03 -28.55 19.81
N ILE A 68 18.90 -27.66 19.32
CA ILE A 68 18.50 -26.33 18.83
C ILE A 68 17.34 -26.38 17.82
N ALA A 69 17.23 -27.50 17.08
CA ALA A 69 16.14 -27.76 16.15
C ALA A 69 14.77 -27.89 16.82
N GLN A 70 14.70 -28.51 18.00
CA GLN A 70 13.42 -28.67 18.72
C GLN A 70 12.92 -27.31 19.23
N THR A 71 13.82 -26.54 19.82
CA THR A 71 13.57 -25.19 20.31
C THR A 71 13.17 -24.24 19.16
N ALA A 72 13.92 -24.28 18.05
CA ALA A 72 13.60 -23.50 16.87
C ALA A 72 12.27 -23.92 16.22
N GLY A 73 11.96 -25.22 16.20
CA GLY A 73 10.70 -25.75 15.66
C GLY A 73 9.46 -25.19 16.36
N LEU A 74 9.51 -25.02 17.68
CA LEU A 74 8.43 -24.40 18.45
C LEU A 74 8.19 -22.95 18.02
N ILE A 75 9.28 -22.18 17.91
CA ILE A 75 9.22 -20.77 17.53
C ILE A 75 8.78 -20.63 16.07
N VAL A 76 9.23 -21.49 15.16
CA VAL A 76 8.79 -21.51 13.76
C VAL A 76 7.29 -21.77 13.68
N ALA A 77 6.74 -22.73 14.44
CA ALA A 77 5.29 -22.97 14.46
C ALA A 77 4.51 -21.72 14.92
N MET A 78 4.99 -21.05 15.98
CA MET A 78 4.40 -19.81 16.48
C MET A 78 4.45 -18.68 15.44
N LEU A 79 5.58 -18.52 14.74
CA LEU A 79 5.74 -17.52 13.68
C LEU A 79 4.85 -17.84 12.47
N GLU A 80 4.74 -19.12 12.09
CA GLU A 80 3.93 -19.59 10.98
C GLU A 80 2.44 -19.28 11.23
N GLU A 81 1.98 -19.42 12.47
CA GLU A 81 0.61 -19.06 12.85
C GLU A 81 0.40 -17.54 12.98
N GLY A 82 1.33 -16.83 13.62
CA GLY A 82 1.14 -15.42 14.01
C GLY A 82 1.54 -14.37 12.98
N ILE A 83 2.53 -14.66 12.12
CA ILE A 83 2.99 -13.73 11.08
C ILE A 83 2.16 -13.96 9.82
N VAL A 84 1.38 -12.96 9.41
CA VAL A 84 0.67 -13.02 8.13
C VAL A 84 1.65 -12.80 6.96
N ALA A 85 1.38 -13.39 5.80
CA ALA A 85 2.30 -13.32 4.63
C ALA A 85 2.51 -11.88 4.07
N THR A 86 1.72 -10.91 4.53
CA THR A 86 1.87 -9.48 4.22
C THR A 86 2.47 -8.69 5.38
N ALA A 87 2.77 -9.33 6.51
CA ALA A 87 3.43 -8.72 7.65
C ALA A 87 4.92 -8.66 7.39
N GLY A 88 5.43 -7.45 7.24
CA GLY A 88 6.86 -7.23 7.10
C GLY A 88 7.18 -5.81 6.64
N PRO A 89 8.46 -5.42 6.72
CA PRO A 89 9.56 -6.19 7.30
C PRO A 89 9.51 -6.21 8.84
N TYR A 90 10.09 -7.24 9.46
CA TYR A 90 10.31 -7.30 10.91
C TYR A 90 11.65 -7.97 11.23
N VAL A 91 12.13 -7.80 12.46
CA VAL A 91 13.36 -8.38 12.98
C VAL A 91 13.08 -9.18 14.25
N ILE A 92 13.79 -10.30 14.40
CA ILE A 92 13.82 -11.05 15.66
C ILE A 92 15.08 -10.65 16.42
N ILE A 93 14.91 -10.32 17.70
CA ILE A 93 15.99 -10.08 18.64
C ILE A 93 15.92 -11.19 19.68
N LEU A 94 16.83 -12.16 19.58
CA LEU A 94 16.95 -13.23 20.57
C LEU A 94 17.41 -12.62 21.90
N TRP A 95 16.54 -12.68 22.89
CA TRP A 95 16.84 -12.34 24.27
C TRP A 95 17.35 -13.62 24.92
N THR A 96 18.66 -13.84 25.01
CA THR A 96 19.19 -15.16 25.43
C THR A 96 20.57 -15.06 26.07
N LYS A 97 20.88 -15.98 26.98
CA LYS A 97 22.24 -16.17 27.52
C LYS A 97 23.13 -17.00 26.58
N HIS A 98 22.53 -17.62 25.56
CA HIS A 98 23.16 -18.57 24.63
C HIS A 98 23.32 -17.97 23.22
N GLN A 99 24.05 -16.86 23.11
CA GLN A 99 24.22 -16.17 21.82
C GLN A 99 24.90 -17.03 20.75
N GLU A 100 25.73 -17.99 21.17
CA GLU A 100 26.39 -18.97 20.29
C GLU A 100 25.40 -19.80 19.46
N GLN A 101 24.14 -19.94 19.93
CA GLN A 101 23.11 -20.71 19.24
C GLN A 101 22.39 -19.92 18.14
N ARG A 102 22.61 -18.60 18.03
CA ARG A 102 21.93 -17.71 17.07
C ARG A 102 22.03 -18.22 15.63
N ALA A 103 23.23 -18.59 15.19
CA ALA A 103 23.46 -18.98 13.79
C ALA A 103 22.70 -20.27 13.42
N ALA A 104 22.65 -21.24 14.34
CA ALA A 104 21.92 -22.48 14.13
C ALA A 104 20.40 -22.25 14.15
N PHE A 105 19.91 -21.38 15.03
CA PHE A 105 18.50 -20.96 15.05
C PHE A 105 18.12 -20.23 13.76
N GLU A 106 18.94 -19.28 13.30
CA GLU A 106 18.71 -18.53 12.08
C GLU A 106 18.63 -19.44 10.85
N ALA A 107 19.57 -20.37 10.72
CA ALA A 107 19.53 -21.36 9.64
C ALA A 107 18.22 -22.17 9.66
N TYR A 108 17.80 -22.62 10.84
CA TYR A 108 16.56 -23.39 10.99
C TYR A 108 15.32 -22.57 10.60
N VAL A 109 15.20 -21.32 11.06
CA VAL A 109 14.08 -20.43 10.71
C VAL A 109 14.05 -20.17 9.20
N MET A 110 15.20 -19.86 8.60
CA MET A 110 15.29 -19.58 7.16
C MET A 110 15.03 -20.81 6.30
N GLU A 111 15.25 -22.02 6.81
CA GLU A 111 14.93 -23.26 6.09
C GLU A 111 13.44 -23.63 6.22
N ASN A 112 12.84 -23.46 7.40
CA ASN A 112 11.54 -24.05 7.74
C ASN A 112 10.36 -23.09 7.75
N LEU A 113 10.58 -21.76 7.84
CA LEU A 113 9.51 -20.77 7.81
C LEU A 113 9.16 -20.37 6.37
N ASP A 114 7.87 -20.16 6.08
CA ASP A 114 7.41 -19.66 4.78
C ASP A 114 8.23 -18.43 4.35
N PRO A 115 8.83 -18.40 3.13
CA PRO A 115 9.55 -17.25 2.61
C PRO A 115 8.87 -15.89 2.78
N LEU A 116 7.54 -15.83 2.70
CA LEU A 116 6.76 -14.60 2.86
C LEU A 116 6.63 -14.13 4.31
N LYS A 117 6.93 -15.01 5.28
CA LYS A 117 6.85 -14.74 6.72
C LYS A 117 8.24 -14.58 7.35
N ARG A 118 9.32 -14.69 6.59
CA ARG A 118 10.68 -14.65 7.15
C ARG A 118 11.03 -13.27 7.71
N PRO A 119 11.77 -13.22 8.83
CA PRO A 119 12.30 -11.97 9.32
C PRO A 119 13.37 -11.43 8.37
N LEU A 120 13.56 -10.11 8.36
CA LEU A 120 14.64 -9.48 7.63
C LEU A 120 16.02 -9.82 8.23
N ALA A 121 16.07 -9.93 9.56
CA ALA A 121 17.29 -10.25 10.30
C ALA A 121 16.95 -10.94 11.63
N ILE A 122 17.90 -11.75 12.11
CA ILE A 122 17.85 -12.37 13.45
C ILE A 122 19.11 -11.95 14.20
N LEU A 123 18.91 -11.20 15.28
CA LEU A 123 19.96 -10.57 16.07
C LEU A 123 19.86 -11.10 17.51
N SER A 124 20.85 -10.82 18.36
CA SER A 124 20.89 -11.38 19.72
C SER A 124 21.37 -10.37 20.75
N LEU A 125 20.73 -10.37 21.92
CA LEU A 125 21.07 -9.60 23.11
C LEU A 125 21.31 -10.56 24.29
N ASP A 126 22.40 -10.35 25.01
CA ASP A 126 22.75 -11.17 26.18
C ASP A 126 21.96 -10.67 27.40
N LYS A 127 21.10 -11.52 27.98
CA LYS A 127 20.30 -11.16 29.17
C LYS A 127 21.18 -10.65 30.32
N ASN A 128 22.39 -11.19 30.47
CA ASN A 128 23.30 -10.84 31.56
C ASN A 128 23.71 -9.36 31.53
N ASN A 129 23.65 -8.74 30.35
CA ASN A 129 24.05 -7.35 30.15
C ASN A 129 23.07 -6.33 30.74
N TYR A 130 21.87 -6.75 31.16
CA TYR A 130 20.77 -5.84 31.52
C TYR A 130 20.26 -6.04 32.95
N LEU A 131 21.02 -6.72 33.80
CA LEU A 131 20.68 -6.97 35.20
C LEU A 131 20.86 -5.73 36.11
N ALA A 132 21.43 -4.63 35.58
CA ALA A 132 21.77 -3.42 36.33
C ALA A 132 20.72 -2.28 36.18
N GLY A 133 20.82 -1.24 37.04
CA GLY A 133 19.83 -0.15 37.12
C GLY A 133 19.71 0.73 35.86
N ASP A 134 20.74 0.75 35.00
CA ASP A 134 20.86 1.49 33.74
C ASP A 134 20.41 0.70 32.50
N ALA A 135 19.82 -0.48 32.68
CA ALA A 135 19.46 -1.42 31.61
C ALA A 135 18.63 -0.81 30.46
N GLY A 136 17.81 0.21 30.71
CA GLY A 136 17.00 0.87 29.67
C GLY A 136 17.83 1.69 28.67
N GLU A 137 18.78 2.49 29.15
CA GLU A 137 19.65 3.29 28.27
C GLU A 137 20.58 2.39 27.46
N LYS A 138 21.09 1.34 28.10
CA LYS A 138 21.87 0.30 27.43
C LYS A 138 21.06 -0.43 26.36
N LEU A 139 19.83 -0.84 26.67
CA LEU A 139 18.95 -1.50 25.70
C LEU A 139 18.68 -0.60 24.48
N THR A 140 18.44 0.70 24.71
CA THR A 140 18.28 1.67 23.61
C THR A 140 19.50 1.71 22.71
N THR A 141 20.69 1.76 23.34
CA THR A 141 21.95 1.83 22.63
C THR A 141 22.19 0.55 21.82
N ASP A 142 22.01 -0.61 22.44
CA ASP A 142 22.27 -1.90 21.82
C ASP A 142 21.26 -2.21 20.70
N VAL A 143 19.97 -1.95 20.92
CA VAL A 143 18.94 -2.05 19.88
C VAL A 143 19.20 -1.04 18.76
N GLY A 144 19.64 0.18 19.09
CA GLY A 144 20.06 1.19 18.12
C GLY A 144 21.20 0.69 17.23
N GLN A 145 22.27 0.18 17.82
CA GLN A 145 23.43 -0.41 17.11
C GLN A 145 23.02 -1.60 16.25
N ILE A 146 22.14 -2.46 16.76
CA ILE A 146 21.55 -3.59 16.04
C ILE A 146 20.81 -3.11 14.79
N ILE A 147 19.95 -2.08 14.91
CA ILE A 147 19.22 -1.54 13.76
C ILE A 147 20.17 -0.82 12.79
N GLU A 148 21.26 -0.22 13.29
CA GLU A 148 22.30 0.41 12.46
C GLU A 148 23.10 -0.59 11.62
N THR A 149 23.10 -1.88 11.95
CA THR A 149 23.78 -2.92 11.15
C THR A 149 23.22 -3.06 9.72
N ASP A 150 21.94 -2.73 9.52
CA ASP A 150 21.32 -2.65 8.19
C ASP A 150 20.70 -1.27 7.95
N PRO A 151 21.36 -0.42 7.14
CA PRO A 151 20.83 0.89 6.77
C PRO A 151 19.44 0.85 6.11
N ARG A 152 19.08 -0.23 5.40
CA ARG A 152 17.77 -0.35 4.72
C ARG A 152 16.66 -0.57 5.72
N LEU A 153 16.87 -1.49 6.68
CA LEU A 153 15.96 -1.66 7.81
C LEU A 153 15.80 -0.34 8.58
N ARG A 154 16.92 0.31 8.90
CA ARG A 154 16.90 1.60 9.61
C ARG A 154 16.05 2.61 8.86
N ALA A 155 16.23 2.76 7.54
CA ALA A 155 15.46 3.70 6.72
C ALA A 155 13.96 3.38 6.70
N MET A 156 13.57 2.11 6.63
CA MET A 156 12.15 1.72 6.65
C MET A 156 11.49 1.98 8.01
N LEU A 157 12.16 1.68 9.12
CA LEU A 157 11.67 2.00 10.46
C LEU A 157 11.64 3.52 10.70
N ASP A 158 12.63 4.25 10.17
CA ASP A 158 12.67 5.71 10.19
C ASP A 158 11.47 6.31 9.47
N TRP A 159 11.16 5.80 8.29
CA TRP A 159 10.00 6.20 7.50
C TRP A 159 8.69 6.01 8.26
N GLU A 160 8.44 4.82 8.83
CA GLU A 160 7.23 4.56 9.60
C GLU A 160 7.11 5.52 10.79
N ARG A 161 8.21 5.78 11.49
CA ARG A 161 8.24 6.73 12.61
C ARG A 161 7.93 8.16 12.16
N GLU A 162 8.53 8.66 11.08
CA GLU A 162 8.26 10.01 10.59
C GLU A 162 6.82 10.14 10.04
N VAL A 163 6.26 9.10 9.42
CA VAL A 163 4.84 9.10 9.01
C VAL A 163 3.91 9.18 10.23
N LEU A 164 4.18 8.41 11.29
CA LEU A 164 3.40 8.48 12.53
C LEU A 164 3.51 9.84 13.21
N LYS A 165 4.71 10.43 13.21
CA LYS A 165 4.95 11.78 13.73
C LYS A 165 4.21 12.84 12.92
N ALA A 166 4.17 12.71 11.59
CA ALA A 166 3.41 13.59 10.71
C ALA A 166 1.90 13.49 10.99
N ALA A 167 1.38 12.28 11.16
CA ALA A 167 -0.02 12.05 11.52
C ALA A 167 -0.35 12.66 12.89
N GLY A 168 0.47 12.40 13.91
CA GLY A 168 0.29 12.98 15.25
C GLY A 168 0.35 14.51 15.25
N ALA A 169 1.28 15.10 14.51
CA ALA A 169 1.39 16.55 14.36
C ALA A 169 0.17 17.16 13.63
N THR A 170 -0.36 16.47 12.61
CA THR A 170 -1.58 16.88 11.90
C THR A 170 -2.77 16.94 12.85
N LEU A 171 -2.96 15.90 13.68
CA LEU A 171 -4.04 15.86 14.68
C LEU A 171 -3.87 16.93 15.76
N ALA A 172 -2.63 17.15 16.23
CA ALA A 172 -2.33 18.18 17.23
C ALA A 172 -2.63 19.59 16.70
N GLU A 173 -2.33 19.86 15.43
CA GLU A 173 -2.63 21.14 14.77
C GLU A 173 -4.13 21.37 14.62
N ILE A 174 -4.88 20.36 14.19
CA ILE A 174 -6.36 20.45 14.14
C ILE A 174 -6.91 20.76 15.54
N GLY A 175 -6.44 20.06 16.57
CA GLY A 175 -6.82 20.34 17.96
C GLY A 175 -6.38 21.74 18.43
N SER A 176 -5.34 22.32 17.83
CA SER A 176 -4.87 23.69 18.11
C SER A 176 -5.79 24.79 17.58
N LEU A 177 -6.63 24.47 16.61
CA LEU A 177 -7.64 25.40 16.08
C LEU A 177 -8.77 25.69 17.08
N VAL A 178 -8.99 24.81 18.07
CA VAL A 178 -9.93 25.10 19.14
C VAL A 178 -9.33 26.12 20.11
N ALA A 179 -10.00 27.26 20.24
CA ALA A 179 -9.65 28.35 21.13
C ALA A 179 -9.43 27.85 22.58
N LYS A 180 -8.48 28.49 23.28
CA LYS A 180 -8.05 28.06 24.61
C LYS A 180 -9.20 28.03 25.62
N GLU A 181 -10.13 28.97 25.51
CA GLU A 181 -11.30 29.13 26.36
C GLU A 181 -12.31 27.98 26.17
N ASP A 182 -12.30 27.35 25.00
CA ASP A 182 -13.21 26.27 24.62
C ASP A 182 -12.63 24.88 24.90
N ARG A 183 -11.36 24.79 25.34
CA ARG A 183 -10.68 23.54 25.76
C ARG A 183 -11.11 23.05 27.14
N THR A 184 -12.41 22.88 27.31
CA THR A 184 -13.05 22.28 28.48
C THR A 184 -13.64 20.93 28.11
N ALA A 185 -13.83 20.03 29.08
CA ALA A 185 -14.37 18.69 28.83
C ALA A 185 -15.73 18.70 28.09
N ALA A 186 -16.57 19.70 28.34
CA ALA A 186 -17.86 19.83 27.67
C ALA A 186 -17.75 20.36 26.23
N ARG A 187 -16.92 21.39 26.00
CA ARG A 187 -16.95 22.15 24.73
C ARG A 187 -15.88 21.74 23.73
N PHE A 188 -14.81 21.08 24.17
CA PHE A 188 -13.70 20.75 23.27
C PHE A 188 -14.13 19.76 22.18
N SER A 189 -14.95 18.76 22.52
CA SER A 189 -15.48 17.80 21.56
C SER A 189 -16.43 18.44 20.55
N GLU A 190 -17.29 19.35 20.98
CA GLU A 190 -18.24 20.06 20.11
C GLU A 190 -17.50 20.95 19.10
N ARG A 191 -16.48 21.70 19.56
CA ARG A 191 -15.67 22.53 18.67
C ARG A 191 -14.85 21.72 17.67
N LEU A 192 -14.37 20.54 18.09
CA LEU A 192 -13.66 19.65 17.19
C LEU A 192 -14.59 19.11 16.09
N ASP A 193 -15.83 18.77 16.43
CA ASP A 193 -16.85 18.39 15.44
C ASP A 193 -17.14 19.52 14.44
N GLU A 194 -17.29 20.76 14.90
CA GLU A 194 -17.47 21.92 14.03
C GLU A 194 -16.31 22.08 13.03
N ILE A 195 -15.06 21.93 13.49
CA ILE A 195 -13.87 22.02 12.63
C ILE A 195 -13.86 20.88 11.60
N LEU A 196 -14.10 19.64 12.03
CA LEU A 196 -14.13 18.48 11.13
C LEU A 196 -15.26 18.59 10.09
N SER A 197 -16.42 19.07 10.53
CA SER A 197 -17.56 19.35 9.65
C SER A 197 -17.25 20.44 8.62
N LEU A 198 -16.55 21.50 9.03
CA LEU A 198 -16.11 22.56 8.12
C LEU A 198 -15.09 22.03 7.10
N LEU A 199 -14.10 21.24 7.53
CA LEU A 199 -13.13 20.60 6.62
C LEU A 199 -13.82 19.71 5.58
N ALA A 200 -14.77 18.88 6.02
CA ALA A 200 -15.54 18.02 5.12
C ALA A 200 -16.39 18.83 4.14
N PHE A 201 -17.07 19.88 4.61
CA PHE A 201 -17.87 20.75 3.77
C PHE A 201 -17.04 21.48 2.70
N GLU A 202 -15.92 22.08 3.08
CA GLU A 202 -15.07 22.82 2.15
C GLU A 202 -14.38 21.89 1.12
N ALA A 203 -14.07 20.65 1.50
CA ALA A 203 -13.40 19.70 0.61
C ALA A 203 -14.30 19.16 -0.50
N VAL A 204 -15.57 18.84 -0.21
CA VAL A 204 -16.46 18.11 -1.15
C VAL A 204 -17.88 18.67 -1.24
N GLY A 205 -18.22 19.69 -0.47
CA GLY A 205 -19.57 20.27 -0.37
C GLY A 205 -20.54 19.48 0.53
N SER A 206 -21.65 20.13 0.91
CA SER A 206 -22.58 19.61 1.93
C SER A 206 -23.20 18.25 1.62
N ALA A 207 -23.60 18.00 0.36
CA ALA A 207 -24.26 16.75 -0.02
C ALA A 207 -23.33 15.54 0.18
N ASN A 208 -22.06 15.69 -0.21
CA ASN A 208 -21.08 14.61 -0.15
C ASN A 208 -20.47 14.44 1.22
N ALA A 209 -20.25 15.55 1.94
CA ALA A 209 -19.86 15.51 3.34
C ALA A 209 -20.89 14.73 4.20
N LYS A 210 -22.19 14.85 3.91
CA LYS A 210 -23.24 14.07 4.59
C LYS A 210 -23.31 12.60 4.16
N ALA A 211 -23.07 12.32 2.88
CA ALA A 211 -23.16 10.96 2.35
C ALA A 211 -21.97 10.08 2.77
N ASP A 212 -20.76 10.64 2.84
CA ASP A 212 -19.55 9.95 3.26
C ASP A 212 -18.59 10.91 4.02
N PRO A 213 -18.85 11.17 5.30
CA PRO A 213 -18.01 12.05 6.12
C PRO A 213 -16.54 11.59 6.20
N TYR A 214 -16.30 10.28 6.19
CA TYR A 214 -14.95 9.73 6.27
C TYR A 214 -14.11 10.12 5.06
N SER A 215 -14.63 9.90 3.84
CA SER A 215 -13.91 10.28 2.63
C SER A 215 -13.79 11.80 2.50
N ALA A 216 -14.81 12.56 2.92
CA ALA A 216 -14.82 14.02 2.89
C ALA A 216 -13.71 14.64 3.78
N VAL A 217 -13.60 14.19 5.03
CA VAL A 217 -12.53 14.65 5.93
C VAL A 217 -11.16 14.23 5.40
N ASN A 218 -11.00 13.00 4.91
CA ASN A 218 -9.73 12.56 4.34
C ASN A 218 -9.32 13.35 3.09
N ALA A 219 -10.27 13.83 2.27
CA ALA A 219 -9.96 14.70 1.15
C ALA A 219 -9.30 16.03 1.59
N ALA A 220 -9.65 16.54 2.77
CA ALA A 220 -8.99 17.71 3.36
C ALA A 220 -7.67 17.37 4.07
N LEU A 221 -7.62 16.25 4.80
CA LEU A 221 -6.45 15.89 5.62
C LEU A 221 -5.30 15.31 4.82
N MET A 222 -5.56 14.60 3.72
CA MET A 222 -4.51 13.93 2.95
C MET A 222 -3.48 14.89 2.34
N PRO A 223 -3.86 16.04 1.74
CA PRO A 223 -2.87 17.02 1.28
C PRO A 223 -2.00 17.55 2.42
N ILE A 224 -2.58 17.83 3.59
CA ILE A 224 -1.85 18.33 4.78
C ILE A 224 -0.86 17.27 5.27
N LEU A 225 -1.30 16.03 5.41
CA LEU A 225 -0.45 14.91 5.81
C LEU A 225 0.67 14.66 4.80
N SER A 226 0.36 14.68 3.50
CA SER A 226 1.33 14.50 2.43
C SER A 226 2.41 15.59 2.45
N ASP A 227 2.00 16.85 2.62
CA ASP A 227 2.93 17.97 2.76
C ASP A 227 3.83 17.79 3.98
N ARG A 228 3.26 17.43 5.12
CA ARG A 228 4.02 17.17 6.35
C ARG A 228 5.03 16.03 6.15
N ILE A 229 4.62 14.90 5.57
CA ILE A 229 5.55 13.79 5.29
C ILE A 229 6.70 14.25 4.37
N ALA A 230 6.42 15.07 3.37
CA ALA A 230 7.42 15.57 2.43
C ALA A 230 8.39 16.58 3.09
N ASN A 231 7.86 17.48 3.93
CA ASN A 231 8.57 18.66 4.42
C ASN A 231 9.02 18.58 5.89
N GLN A 232 8.61 17.55 6.64
CA GLN A 232 9.08 17.31 8.01
C GLN A 232 10.54 16.83 8.08
N ARG A 233 11.24 16.73 6.94
CA ARG A 233 12.67 16.41 6.79
C ARG A 233 13.61 17.50 7.33
N VAL A 234 13.31 18.04 8.50
CA VAL A 234 14.09 19.07 9.19
C VAL A 234 15.28 18.47 9.95
N ASP A 235 15.31 17.14 10.16
CA ASP A 235 16.45 16.45 10.81
C ASP A 235 17.53 16.06 9.77
N PRO A 236 18.74 16.65 9.82
CA PRO A 236 19.87 16.24 8.99
C PRO A 236 20.20 14.75 9.06
N LYS A 237 19.87 14.07 10.18
CA LYS A 237 20.10 12.63 10.36
C LYS A 237 19.26 11.78 9.41
N SER A 238 18.03 12.19 9.07
CA SER A 238 17.18 11.43 8.15
C SER A 238 17.77 11.36 6.73
N SER A 239 18.42 12.43 6.25
CA SER A 239 19.11 12.40 4.95
C SER A 239 20.27 11.41 4.94
N ALA A 240 21.05 11.35 6.03
CA ALA A 240 22.15 10.40 6.17
C ALA A 240 21.67 8.94 6.16
N ILE A 241 20.57 8.65 6.87
CA ILE A 241 19.95 7.31 6.90
C ILE A 241 19.61 6.83 5.48
N TRP A 242 18.91 7.66 4.70
CA TRP A 242 18.52 7.28 3.34
C TRP A 242 19.70 7.18 2.36
N LYS A 243 20.73 8.01 2.50
CA LYS A 243 21.97 7.89 1.71
C LYS A 243 22.70 6.57 1.98
N ALA A 244 22.72 6.11 3.23
CA ALA A 244 23.31 4.82 3.60
C ALA A 244 22.46 3.63 3.10
N ALA A 245 21.14 3.78 3.02
CA ALA A 245 20.23 2.74 2.56
C ALA A 245 20.22 2.58 1.03
N VAL A 246 20.13 3.69 0.30
CA VAL A 246 19.86 3.75 -1.15
C VAL A 246 21.16 4.03 -1.91
N THR A 247 22.06 3.05 -1.92
CA THR A 247 23.41 3.20 -2.48
C THR A 247 23.52 2.85 -3.97
N LYS A 248 22.48 2.25 -4.54
CA LYS A 248 22.53 1.65 -5.89
C LYS A 248 21.90 2.52 -6.99
N VAL A 249 21.64 3.80 -6.76
CA VAL A 249 20.86 4.67 -7.69
C VAL A 249 21.37 4.63 -9.14
N GLU A 250 22.67 4.44 -9.35
CA GLU A 250 23.32 4.42 -10.67
C GLU A 250 23.67 3.00 -11.17
N ASP A 251 23.46 1.96 -10.36
CA ASP A 251 23.82 0.56 -10.65
C ASP A 251 22.65 -0.37 -10.30
N LEU A 252 21.54 -0.21 -11.02
CA LEU A 252 20.31 -0.97 -10.84
C LEU A 252 20.12 -1.97 -11.98
N SER A 253 19.94 -3.24 -11.62
CA SER A 253 19.30 -4.20 -12.51
C SER A 253 17.84 -3.82 -12.71
N GLN A 254 17.36 -3.89 -13.96
CA GLN A 254 15.94 -3.67 -14.23
C GLN A 254 15.11 -4.78 -13.56
N PRO A 255 13.97 -4.45 -12.92
CA PRO A 255 13.09 -5.46 -12.36
C PRO A 255 12.59 -6.40 -13.47
N SER A 256 12.30 -7.65 -13.12
CA SER A 256 11.59 -8.54 -14.03
C SER A 256 10.23 -7.95 -14.41
N PRO A 257 9.63 -8.33 -15.56
CA PRO A 257 8.32 -7.82 -15.97
C PRO A 257 7.23 -7.99 -14.91
N ALA A 258 7.26 -9.10 -14.16
CA ALA A 258 6.31 -9.36 -13.08
C ALA A 258 6.54 -8.44 -11.87
N GLU A 259 7.79 -8.19 -11.47
CA GLU A 259 8.13 -7.26 -10.38
C GLU A 259 7.78 -5.82 -10.76
N ALA A 260 8.10 -5.41 -11.98
CA ALA A 260 7.71 -4.11 -12.52
C ALA A 260 6.18 -3.93 -12.47
N ALA A 261 5.43 -4.95 -12.91
CA ALA A 261 3.97 -4.91 -12.87
C ALA A 261 3.41 -4.80 -11.45
N LYS A 262 4.00 -5.49 -10.47
CA LYS A 262 3.62 -5.36 -9.05
C LYS A 262 3.87 -3.94 -8.53
N LEU A 263 5.05 -3.37 -8.78
CA LEU A 263 5.40 -2.00 -8.38
C LEU A 263 4.48 -0.96 -9.02
N ASN A 264 4.27 -1.06 -10.33
CA ASN A 264 3.34 -0.18 -11.06
C ASN A 264 1.92 -0.29 -10.51
N SER A 265 1.48 -1.50 -10.10
CA SER A 265 0.15 -1.68 -9.51
C SER A 265 0.01 -0.96 -8.18
N MET A 266 1.03 -1.03 -7.32
CA MET A 266 1.03 -0.28 -6.05
C MET A 266 0.96 1.23 -6.27
N LEU A 267 1.66 1.74 -7.29
CA LEU A 267 1.72 3.16 -7.60
C LEU A 267 0.49 3.72 -8.32
N HIS A 268 -0.16 2.90 -9.15
CA HIS A 268 -1.12 3.42 -10.13
C HIS A 268 -2.54 2.90 -9.99
N ILE A 269 -2.79 1.83 -9.22
CA ILE A 269 -4.15 1.31 -9.04
C ILE A 269 -4.51 1.09 -7.57
N ALA A 270 -5.81 1.13 -7.29
CA ALA A 270 -6.41 0.62 -6.07
C ALA A 270 -7.24 -0.63 -6.38
N LYS A 271 -7.22 -1.60 -5.46
CA LYS A 271 -7.88 -2.91 -5.61
C LYS A 271 -9.00 -3.09 -4.58
N ALA A 272 -9.91 -4.02 -4.84
CA ALA A 272 -11.05 -4.34 -3.96
C ALA A 272 -10.62 -4.81 -2.55
N SER A 273 -9.44 -5.44 -2.45
CA SER A 273 -8.88 -5.87 -1.16
C SER A 273 -8.47 -4.72 -0.25
N SER A 274 -8.26 -3.53 -0.80
CA SER A 274 -7.81 -2.35 -0.05
C SER A 274 -8.85 -1.24 0.04
N GLU A 275 -9.77 -1.16 -0.92
CA GLU A 275 -10.74 -0.07 -1.04
C GLU A 275 -12.08 -0.57 -1.61
N ALA A 276 -13.19 0.03 -1.21
CA ALA A 276 -14.48 -0.25 -1.83
C ALA A 276 -14.48 0.27 -3.29
N LEU A 277 -14.64 -0.64 -4.25
CA LEU A 277 -14.70 -0.27 -5.67
C LEU A 277 -16.16 -0.03 -6.09
N ARG A 278 -16.40 1.10 -6.73
CA ARG A 278 -17.69 1.46 -7.34
C ARG A 278 -17.49 1.83 -8.80
N SER A 279 -18.45 1.48 -9.66
CA SER A 279 -18.38 1.79 -11.10
C SER A 279 -18.47 3.28 -11.43
N ASP A 280 -19.01 4.09 -10.51
CA ASP A 280 -19.06 5.56 -10.62
C ASP A 280 -17.84 6.26 -10.00
N ALA A 281 -16.94 5.52 -9.33
CA ALA A 281 -15.77 6.11 -8.70
C ALA A 281 -14.82 6.72 -9.73
N TRP A 282 -14.19 7.84 -9.41
CA TRP A 282 -13.28 8.53 -10.34
C TRP A 282 -12.06 7.66 -10.62
N GLY A 283 -11.79 7.38 -11.90
CA GLY A 283 -10.77 6.44 -12.33
C GLY A 283 -11.18 4.97 -12.28
N ALA A 284 -12.44 4.64 -11.97
CA ALA A 284 -12.90 3.25 -11.98
C ALA A 284 -12.70 2.61 -13.36
N VAL A 285 -12.11 1.42 -13.36
CA VAL A 285 -12.02 0.54 -14.53
C VAL A 285 -13.05 -0.56 -14.35
N THR A 286 -14.00 -0.62 -15.27
CA THR A 286 -15.16 -1.50 -15.20
C THR A 286 -15.18 -2.41 -16.42
N LEU A 287 -15.35 -3.72 -16.23
CA LEU A 287 -15.50 -4.63 -17.39
C LEU A 287 -16.82 -4.36 -18.09
N LEU A 288 -16.82 -4.46 -19.41
CA LEU A 288 -18.08 -4.50 -20.14
C LEU A 288 -18.77 -5.85 -19.86
N PRO A 289 -20.03 -5.84 -19.39
CA PRO A 289 -20.81 -7.06 -19.22
C PRO A 289 -20.99 -7.78 -20.55
N GLU A 290 -21.21 -9.10 -20.52
CA GLU A 290 -21.41 -9.91 -21.73
C GLU A 290 -22.54 -9.40 -22.63
N ALA A 291 -23.62 -8.88 -22.03
CA ALA A 291 -24.73 -8.27 -22.75
C ALA A 291 -24.32 -7.06 -23.60
N GLU A 292 -23.27 -6.33 -23.20
CA GLU A 292 -22.73 -5.17 -23.94
C GLU A 292 -21.71 -5.57 -25.00
N LEU A 293 -21.28 -6.85 -25.04
CA LEU A 293 -20.33 -7.37 -26.03
C LEU A 293 -21.00 -7.88 -27.32
N ALA A 294 -22.29 -7.64 -27.50
CA ALA A 294 -23.00 -7.90 -28.75
C ALA A 294 -22.85 -6.72 -29.75
N ASP A 295 -23.01 -6.99 -31.05
CA ASP A 295 -22.84 -5.97 -32.09
C ASP A 295 -23.82 -4.80 -31.94
N ALA A 296 -25.09 -5.05 -31.59
CA ALA A 296 -26.09 -3.98 -31.48
C ALA A 296 -25.78 -2.94 -30.37
N PRO A 297 -25.47 -3.35 -29.12
CA PRO A 297 -25.00 -2.42 -28.08
C PRO A 297 -23.70 -1.69 -28.45
N MET A 298 -22.73 -2.40 -29.03
CA MET A 298 -21.45 -1.80 -29.43
C MET A 298 -21.62 -0.76 -30.52
N MET A 299 -22.41 -1.04 -31.55
CA MET A 299 -22.75 -0.08 -32.60
C MET A 299 -23.48 1.13 -32.02
N LYS A 300 -24.43 0.90 -31.09
CA LYS A 300 -25.17 1.99 -30.44
C LYS A 300 -24.25 2.94 -29.65
N ARG A 301 -23.24 2.41 -28.95
CA ARG A 301 -22.37 3.19 -28.06
C ARG A 301 -21.15 3.77 -28.77
N PHE A 302 -20.56 3.03 -29.70
CA PHE A 302 -19.25 3.34 -30.27
C PHE A 302 -19.23 3.37 -31.80
N ASP A 303 -20.36 3.11 -32.47
CA ASP A 303 -20.48 3.00 -33.93
C ASP A 303 -19.50 1.96 -34.54
N LEU A 304 -19.20 0.92 -33.77
CA LEU A 304 -18.31 -0.16 -34.17
C LEU A 304 -18.87 -1.51 -33.73
N PRO A 305 -18.71 -2.58 -34.53
CA PRO A 305 -19.17 -3.91 -34.13
C PRO A 305 -18.22 -4.55 -33.10
N ALA A 306 -18.73 -5.48 -32.30
CA ALA A 306 -17.99 -6.11 -31.21
C ALA A 306 -16.83 -6.98 -31.72
N LYS A 307 -17.09 -7.77 -32.77
CA LYS A 307 -16.15 -8.77 -33.29
C LYS A 307 -14.76 -8.20 -33.66
N PRO A 308 -14.63 -7.07 -34.37
CA PRO A 308 -13.32 -6.49 -34.66
C PRO A 308 -12.76 -5.58 -33.56
N MET A 309 -13.36 -5.45 -32.37
CA MET A 309 -12.81 -4.58 -31.32
C MET A 309 -11.35 -4.92 -30.99
N LEU A 310 -11.08 -6.16 -30.63
CA LEU A 310 -9.74 -6.55 -30.19
C LEU A 310 -8.74 -6.60 -31.36
N SER A 311 -9.11 -7.18 -32.50
CA SER A 311 -8.19 -7.32 -33.65
C SER A 311 -8.07 -6.06 -34.51
N GLY A 312 -9.18 -5.34 -34.67
CA GLY A 312 -9.32 -4.11 -35.43
C GLY A 312 -8.89 -2.92 -34.58
N THR A 313 -9.76 -2.48 -33.68
CA THR A 313 -9.61 -1.25 -32.87
C THR A 313 -8.35 -1.27 -32.00
N PHE A 314 -8.12 -2.36 -31.24
CA PHE A 314 -6.95 -2.50 -30.37
C PHE A 314 -5.79 -3.27 -31.04
N CYS A 315 -5.91 -3.59 -32.33
CA CYS A 315 -4.84 -4.10 -33.18
C CYS A 315 -4.16 -5.41 -32.71
N LEU A 316 -4.80 -6.24 -31.88
CA LEU A 316 -4.26 -7.54 -31.47
C LEU A 316 -4.21 -8.55 -32.64
N THR A 317 -3.06 -9.19 -32.83
CA THR A 317 -2.87 -10.10 -33.97
C THR A 317 -3.15 -11.56 -33.61
N GLU A 318 -2.73 -12.01 -32.42
CA GLU A 318 -2.81 -13.42 -32.06
C GLU A 318 -4.20 -13.80 -31.52
N LYS A 319 -4.68 -15.02 -31.83
CA LYS A 319 -5.98 -15.49 -31.35
C LYS A 319 -5.96 -15.77 -29.84
N GLY A 320 -4.87 -16.35 -29.33
CA GLY A 320 -4.73 -16.67 -27.91
C GLY A 320 -4.79 -15.42 -27.02
N GLU A 321 -4.03 -14.39 -27.38
CA GLU A 321 -4.02 -13.10 -26.66
C GLU A 321 -5.39 -12.42 -26.69
N ARG A 322 -6.11 -12.48 -27.81
CA ARG A 322 -7.49 -11.97 -27.91
C ARG A 322 -8.43 -12.70 -26.95
N SER A 323 -8.33 -14.02 -26.85
CA SER A 323 -9.13 -14.81 -25.90
C SER A 323 -8.79 -14.50 -24.43
N ALA A 324 -7.54 -14.11 -24.15
CA ALA A 324 -7.09 -13.69 -22.82
C ALA A 324 -7.37 -12.20 -22.50
N SER A 325 -7.86 -11.43 -23.48
CA SER A 325 -8.13 -10.00 -23.34
C SER A 325 -9.60 -9.72 -22.99
N ARG A 326 -9.87 -8.57 -22.37
CA ARG A 326 -11.24 -8.14 -22.01
C ARG A 326 -11.43 -6.65 -22.32
N LEU A 327 -12.62 -6.27 -22.77
CA LEU A 327 -12.98 -4.85 -22.94
C LEU A 327 -13.39 -4.25 -21.59
N CYS A 328 -13.02 -2.99 -21.38
CA CYS A 328 -13.33 -2.25 -20.17
C CYS A 328 -13.67 -0.79 -20.49
N LEU A 329 -14.33 -0.12 -19.55
CA LEU A 329 -14.49 1.33 -19.52
C LEU A 329 -13.68 1.91 -18.40
N LEU A 330 -13.02 3.03 -18.66
CA LEU A 330 -12.45 3.89 -17.64
C LEU A 330 -13.34 5.11 -17.44
N ARG A 331 -13.78 5.34 -16.21
CA ARG A 331 -14.51 6.56 -15.83
C ARG A 331 -13.54 7.74 -15.75
N ILE A 332 -13.75 8.73 -16.60
CA ILE A 332 -12.93 9.95 -16.72
C ILE A 332 -13.71 11.19 -16.26
N GLY A 333 -13.15 12.38 -16.45
CA GLY A 333 -13.75 13.67 -16.10
C GLY A 333 -12.95 14.43 -15.05
N ALA A 334 -13.42 15.62 -14.68
CA ALA A 334 -12.75 16.43 -13.66
C ALA A 334 -12.96 15.85 -12.26
N SER A 335 -11.91 15.88 -11.43
CA SER A 335 -11.99 15.48 -10.01
C SER A 335 -13.03 16.30 -9.25
N CYS A 336 -13.14 17.60 -9.55
CA CYS A 336 -14.12 18.52 -8.95
C CYS A 336 -15.57 18.13 -9.26
N ASP A 337 -15.86 17.66 -10.49
CA ASP A 337 -17.21 17.24 -10.87
C ASP A 337 -17.63 15.98 -10.11
N TYR A 338 -16.69 15.06 -9.88
CA TYR A 338 -16.91 13.91 -9.01
C TYR A 338 -17.09 14.32 -7.56
N ALA A 339 -16.19 15.16 -7.04
CA ALA A 339 -16.18 15.59 -5.64
C ALA A 339 -17.44 16.37 -5.26
N GLN A 340 -18.14 16.97 -6.23
CA GLN A 340 -19.41 17.70 -6.03
C GLN A 340 -20.66 16.87 -6.37
N SER A 341 -20.50 15.60 -6.79
CA SER A 341 -21.59 14.72 -7.24
C SER A 341 -22.57 15.40 -8.18
N ARG A 342 -22.03 16.11 -9.18
CA ARG A 342 -22.85 16.81 -10.17
C ARG A 342 -23.77 15.82 -10.86
N LYS A 343 -25.07 16.15 -10.90
CA LYS A 343 -26.07 15.35 -11.60
C LYS A 343 -25.82 15.46 -13.10
N GLY A 344 -25.83 14.32 -13.79
CA GLY A 344 -25.74 14.28 -15.24
C GLY A 344 -25.09 13.00 -15.76
N PRO A 345 -24.92 12.90 -17.08
CA PRO A 345 -24.15 11.84 -17.70
C PRO A 345 -22.69 11.85 -17.22
N VAL A 346 -22.15 10.67 -16.98
CA VAL A 346 -20.76 10.43 -16.55
C VAL A 346 -19.94 10.01 -17.78
N PRO A 347 -18.80 10.65 -18.05
CA PRO A 347 -17.98 10.31 -19.21
C PRO A 347 -17.08 9.09 -18.94
N PHE A 348 -16.95 8.25 -19.97
CA PHE A 348 -16.10 7.07 -19.98
C PHE A 348 -15.29 7.00 -21.27
N VAL A 349 -14.16 6.30 -21.22
CA VAL A 349 -13.36 5.93 -22.39
C VAL A 349 -13.27 4.41 -22.51
N LEU A 350 -13.45 3.89 -23.72
CA LEU A 350 -13.28 2.46 -24.00
C LEU A 350 -11.80 2.06 -23.97
N GLY A 351 -11.53 0.92 -23.35
CA GLY A 351 -10.23 0.29 -23.36
C GLY A 351 -10.27 -1.22 -23.47
N ALA A 352 -9.10 -1.82 -23.65
CA ALA A 352 -8.88 -3.25 -23.62
C ALA A 352 -7.78 -3.59 -22.62
N ILE A 353 -8.07 -4.51 -21.71
CA ILE A 353 -7.09 -5.15 -20.85
C ILE A 353 -6.51 -6.32 -21.65
N VAL A 354 -5.20 -6.30 -21.88
CA VAL A 354 -4.49 -7.26 -22.72
C VAL A 354 -3.28 -7.82 -22.00
N PRO A 355 -2.84 -9.06 -22.28
CA PRO A 355 -1.56 -9.56 -21.80
C PRO A 355 -0.45 -8.55 -22.09
N ALA A 356 0.47 -8.32 -21.15
CA ALA A 356 1.46 -7.26 -21.29
C ALA A 356 2.24 -7.42 -22.60
N GLU A 357 2.71 -8.63 -22.89
CA GLU A 357 3.53 -8.93 -24.07
C GLU A 357 2.71 -9.24 -25.33
N ALA A 358 1.42 -8.84 -25.36
CA ALA A 358 0.56 -9.12 -26.50
C ALA A 358 1.07 -8.45 -27.79
N LYS A 359 1.11 -9.22 -28.89
CA LYS A 359 1.54 -8.71 -30.19
C LYS A 359 0.46 -7.88 -30.86
N ARG A 360 0.89 -6.74 -31.40
CA ARG A 360 0.04 -5.77 -32.07
C ARG A 360 0.53 -5.46 -33.47
N ARG A 361 -0.39 -5.08 -34.36
CA ARG A 361 -0.04 -4.62 -35.71
C ARG A 361 0.76 -3.32 -35.65
N GLU A 362 1.57 -3.07 -36.69
CA GLU A 362 2.24 -1.77 -36.87
C GLU A 362 1.24 -0.65 -37.18
N GLY A 363 1.65 0.61 -36.99
CA GLY A 363 0.79 1.77 -37.27
C GLY A 363 -0.32 1.98 -36.24
N LEU A 364 0.01 1.87 -34.95
CA LEU A 364 -0.94 2.00 -33.84
C LEU A 364 -1.68 3.35 -33.87
N PRO A 365 -2.98 3.38 -33.50
CA PRO A 365 -3.75 4.62 -33.49
C PRO A 365 -3.15 5.66 -32.54
N LYS A 366 -2.94 6.90 -33.02
CA LYS A 366 -2.41 8.02 -32.20
C LYS A 366 -3.31 8.41 -31.02
N ALA A 367 -4.57 7.98 -31.04
CA ALA A 367 -5.56 8.19 -29.99
C ALA A 367 -5.42 7.22 -28.82
N GLU A 368 -4.61 6.17 -28.96
CA GLU A 368 -4.38 5.23 -27.89
C GLU A 368 -3.43 5.79 -26.84
N ILE A 369 -3.67 5.39 -25.59
CA ILE A 369 -2.71 5.49 -24.50
C ILE A 369 -2.66 4.15 -23.78
N VAL A 370 -1.45 3.70 -23.46
CA VAL A 370 -1.20 2.39 -22.86
C VAL A 370 -0.67 2.60 -21.46
N THR A 371 -1.24 1.89 -20.48
CA THR A 371 -0.71 1.90 -19.11
C THR A 371 0.65 1.20 -19.06
N PRO A 372 1.47 1.45 -18.01
CA PRO A 372 2.52 0.50 -17.67
C PRO A 372 1.92 -0.91 -17.41
N PRO A 373 2.75 -1.98 -17.40
CA PRO A 373 2.30 -3.30 -16.97
C PRO A 373 1.73 -3.27 -15.55
N LEU A 374 0.64 -3.99 -15.31
CA LEU A 374 -0.11 -4.05 -14.06
C LEU A 374 -0.46 -5.49 -13.72
N MET A 375 -0.69 -5.75 -12.43
CA MET A 375 -1.25 -6.98 -11.88
C MET A 375 -2.71 -6.71 -11.53
N ILE A 376 -3.63 -7.15 -12.39
CA ILE A 376 -5.07 -6.98 -12.21
C ILE A 376 -5.68 -8.34 -11.85
N ASP A 377 -6.51 -8.35 -10.81
CA ASP A 377 -7.14 -9.57 -10.33
C ASP A 377 -8.08 -10.13 -11.41
N GLY A 378 -8.09 -11.45 -11.61
CA GLY A 378 -8.82 -12.12 -12.71
C GLY A 378 -8.03 -12.32 -14.00
N PHE A 379 -6.72 -12.02 -14.01
CA PHE A 379 -5.80 -12.30 -15.11
C PHE A 379 -4.60 -13.12 -14.61
N ASP A 380 -4.10 -14.04 -15.45
CA ASP A 380 -3.05 -15.01 -15.07
C ASP A 380 -1.65 -14.41 -14.94
N GLY A 381 -1.44 -13.18 -15.39
CA GLY A 381 -0.12 -12.53 -15.39
C GLY A 381 -0.19 -11.03 -15.63
N PRO A 382 0.96 -10.38 -15.84
CA PRO A 382 1.02 -8.95 -16.14
C PRO A 382 0.18 -8.57 -17.36
N VAL A 383 -0.61 -7.51 -17.22
CA VAL A 383 -1.46 -6.96 -18.28
C VAL A 383 -1.16 -5.48 -18.50
N ARG A 384 -1.50 -4.97 -19.68
CA ARG A 384 -1.57 -3.54 -19.97
C ARG A 384 -3.02 -3.18 -20.26
N ILE A 385 -3.43 -1.97 -19.92
CA ILE A 385 -4.72 -1.43 -20.38
C ILE A 385 -4.44 -0.43 -21.50
N ILE A 386 -5.06 -0.66 -22.65
CA ILE A 386 -5.00 0.24 -23.79
C ILE A 386 -6.31 1.00 -23.83
N PHE A 387 -6.29 2.31 -23.66
CA PHE A 387 -7.46 3.17 -23.81
C PHE A 387 -7.44 3.87 -25.16
N ASN A 388 -8.54 3.81 -25.90
CA ASN A 388 -8.69 4.56 -27.14
C ASN A 388 -9.50 5.82 -26.88
N THR A 389 -8.82 6.97 -26.83
CA THR A 389 -9.44 8.25 -26.44
C THR A 389 -10.40 8.83 -27.48
N HIS A 390 -10.53 8.23 -28.67
CA HIS A 390 -11.61 8.53 -29.61
C HIS A 390 -12.94 7.90 -29.21
N LEU A 391 -12.90 6.80 -28.47
CA LEU A 391 -14.08 6.02 -28.10
C LEU A 391 -14.57 6.46 -26.73
N GLN A 392 -14.99 7.73 -26.64
CA GLN A 392 -15.57 8.31 -25.45
C GLN A 392 -17.10 8.27 -25.52
N ILE A 393 -17.72 7.88 -24.43
CA ILE A 393 -19.18 7.88 -24.28
C ILE A 393 -19.57 8.57 -22.98
N SER A 394 -20.81 9.00 -22.87
CA SER A 394 -21.39 9.47 -21.63
C SER A 394 -22.62 8.63 -21.29
N MET A 395 -22.72 8.17 -20.05
CA MET A 395 -23.80 7.30 -19.60
C MET A 395 -24.43 7.86 -18.33
N VAL A 396 -25.73 7.67 -18.15
CA VAL A 396 -26.37 7.99 -16.86
C VAL A 396 -26.11 6.88 -15.84
N PRO A 397 -26.05 7.18 -14.52
CA PRO A 397 -25.72 6.19 -13.50
C PRO A 397 -26.49 4.87 -13.56
N ALA A 398 -27.78 4.93 -13.92
CA ALA A 398 -28.64 3.73 -14.03
C ALA A 398 -28.14 2.72 -15.09
N GLU A 399 -27.38 3.16 -16.10
CA GLU A 399 -26.88 2.27 -17.16
C GLU A 399 -25.73 1.39 -16.70
N PHE A 400 -24.92 1.84 -15.73
CA PHE A 400 -23.66 1.20 -15.34
C PHE A 400 -23.53 0.89 -13.84
N ALA A 401 -24.53 1.26 -13.03
CA ALA A 401 -24.52 1.05 -11.58
C ALA A 401 -24.24 -0.40 -11.17
N ALA A 402 -24.73 -1.37 -11.95
CA ALA A 402 -24.55 -2.80 -11.69
C ALA A 402 -23.27 -3.40 -12.29
N TRP A 403 -22.45 -2.61 -12.99
CA TRP A 403 -21.29 -3.13 -13.69
C TRP A 403 -20.11 -3.30 -12.73
N PRO A 404 -19.39 -4.43 -12.78
CA PRO A 404 -18.33 -4.73 -11.82
C PRO A 404 -17.08 -3.88 -12.07
N ALA A 405 -16.69 -3.07 -11.07
CA ALA A 405 -15.41 -2.37 -11.06
C ALA A 405 -14.28 -3.33 -10.67
N LEU A 406 -13.25 -3.42 -11.52
CA LEU A 406 -12.08 -4.28 -11.29
C LEU A 406 -11.03 -3.60 -10.40
N CYS A 407 -10.76 -2.34 -10.71
CA CYS A 407 -9.79 -1.52 -10.00
C CYS A 407 -10.12 -0.04 -10.21
N ARG A 408 -9.39 0.83 -9.54
CA ARG A 408 -9.46 2.27 -9.75
C ARG A 408 -8.09 2.81 -10.07
N LEU A 409 -7.94 3.52 -11.18
CA LEU A 409 -6.71 4.22 -11.50
C LEU A 409 -6.51 5.38 -10.52
N ARG A 410 -5.32 5.47 -9.95
CA ARG A 410 -4.90 6.59 -9.11
C ARG A 410 -4.70 7.83 -9.97
N GLU A 411 -4.86 8.98 -9.33
CA GLU A 411 -4.94 10.29 -9.98
C GLU A 411 -3.81 10.58 -11.00
N PRO A 412 -2.52 10.32 -10.72
CA PRO A 412 -1.46 10.65 -11.69
C PRO A 412 -1.65 9.98 -13.06
N LEU A 413 -1.96 8.68 -13.06
CA LEU A 413 -2.16 7.91 -14.30
C LEU A 413 -3.48 8.31 -14.98
N LEU A 414 -4.54 8.50 -14.19
CA LEU A 414 -5.85 8.94 -14.70
C LEU A 414 -5.77 10.32 -15.37
N MET A 415 -5.04 11.25 -14.77
CA MET A 415 -4.85 12.60 -15.32
C MET A 415 -4.01 12.58 -16.59
N GLN A 416 -3.02 11.69 -16.70
CA GLN A 416 -2.27 11.50 -17.93
C GLN A 416 -3.18 11.02 -19.07
N ILE A 417 -4.05 10.04 -18.81
CA ILE A 417 -5.02 9.51 -19.79
C ILE A 417 -6.04 10.58 -20.19
N THR A 418 -6.60 11.30 -19.20
CA THR A 418 -7.59 12.35 -19.44
C THR A 418 -7.00 13.50 -20.25
N THR A 419 -5.77 13.92 -19.94
CA THR A 419 -5.06 14.97 -20.67
C THR A 419 -4.72 14.55 -22.10
N HIS A 420 -4.32 13.28 -22.30
CA HIS A 420 -4.07 12.74 -23.64
C HIS A 420 -5.32 12.81 -24.51
N GLY A 421 -6.48 12.40 -23.97
CA GLY A 421 -7.76 12.50 -24.65
C GLY A 421 -8.14 13.94 -24.98
N ALA A 422 -8.06 14.85 -24.00
CA ALA A 422 -8.36 16.27 -24.22
C ALA A 422 -7.48 16.91 -25.31
N ARG A 423 -6.17 16.62 -25.32
CA ARG A 423 -5.25 17.08 -26.36
C ARG A 423 -5.57 16.48 -27.72
N HIS A 424 -6.06 15.24 -27.77
CA HIS A 424 -6.44 14.61 -29.03
C HIS A 424 -7.73 15.21 -29.60
N THR A 425 -8.73 15.50 -28.76
CA THR A 425 -10.01 16.10 -29.17
C THR A 425 -9.85 17.54 -29.65
N THR A 426 -8.85 18.27 -29.13
CA THR A 426 -8.64 19.70 -29.40
C THR A 426 -7.59 19.99 -30.48
N ARG A 427 -7.11 18.98 -31.22
CA ARG A 427 -6.06 19.18 -32.25
C ARG A 427 -6.58 20.09 -33.37
N PRO A 428 -5.98 21.27 -33.60
CA PRO A 428 -6.31 22.06 -34.77
C PRO A 428 -5.81 21.33 -36.03
N ALA A 429 -6.67 21.20 -37.03
CA ALA A 429 -6.23 20.77 -38.35
C ALA A 429 -5.48 21.93 -39.01
N ILE A 430 -4.14 21.89 -38.97
CA ILE A 430 -3.32 22.82 -39.74
C ILE A 430 -3.09 22.19 -41.11
N ILE A 431 -3.66 22.81 -42.15
CA ILE A 431 -3.32 22.51 -43.53
C ILE A 431 -2.09 23.36 -43.86
N SER A 432 -0.91 22.73 -43.89
CA SER A 432 0.33 23.36 -44.33
C SER A 432 0.77 22.80 -45.68
N PHE A 433 0.98 23.68 -46.65
CA PHE A 433 1.59 23.32 -47.93
C PHE A 433 3.11 23.47 -47.80
N GLY A 434 3.84 22.36 -47.78
CA GLY A 434 5.29 22.36 -47.91
C GLY A 434 5.70 22.26 -49.37
N SER A 435 6.76 22.99 -49.78
CA SER A 435 7.43 22.74 -51.05
C SER A 435 7.93 21.30 -51.05
N HIS A 436 7.35 20.45 -51.90
CA HIS A 436 7.92 19.14 -52.17
C HIS A 436 9.33 19.39 -52.73
N GLY A 437 10.35 18.94 -51.99
CA GLY A 437 11.74 19.13 -52.37
C GLY A 437 11.98 18.60 -53.79
N ALA A 438 12.66 19.43 -54.58
CA ALA A 438 13.30 19.03 -55.83
C ALA A 438 14.48 18.09 -55.56
#